data_AF-A0A258XFC4-F1
#
_entry.id   AF-A0A258XFC4-F1
#
_cell.length_a   1.000
_cell.length_b   1.000
_cell.length_c   1.000
_cell.angle_alpha   90.00
_cell.angle_beta   90.00
_cell.angle_gamma   90.00
#
_symmetry.space_group_name_H-M   'P 1'
#
loop_
_entity.id
_entity.type
_entity.pdbx_description
1 polymer ?
#
loop_
_entity_poly.entity_id
_entity_poly.type
_entity_poly.pdbx_seq_one_letter_code
_entity_poly.pdbx_strand_id
1 'polypeptide(L)'
;MTPINSVGDAAITTIEGVAMNELGKRVADAWTALDVPQCGYCQAGQIMSATALLKQNPKPTPDDIDGWMSGNICRCATYLRIRAAIRKAAGLPAEMADASALPAIGVSGEQLA
;
A
#
# COMPACT_ATOMS: atom_id res chain seq x y z
N MET A 1 14.14 -7.00 12.65
CA MET A 1 14.60 -8.41 12.58
C MET A 1 14.23 -9.08 13.89
N THR A 2 13.68 -10.30 13.82
CA THR A 2 13.16 -11.04 14.98
C THR A 2 13.85 -12.41 15.03
N PRO A 3 14.59 -12.75 16.11
CA PRO A 3 15.19 -14.08 16.27
C PRO A 3 14.13 -15.18 16.32
N ILE A 4 14.44 -16.36 15.76
CA ILE A 4 13.47 -17.46 15.72
C ILE A 4 13.08 -17.95 17.13
N ASN A 5 14.02 -17.94 18.07
CA ASN A 5 13.78 -18.36 19.45
C ASN A 5 12.90 -17.39 20.25
N SER A 6 12.68 -16.16 19.77
CA SER A 6 11.85 -15.16 20.44
C SER A 6 10.38 -15.22 20.01
N VAL A 7 10.03 -16.02 19.00
CA VAL A 7 8.64 -16.12 18.49
C VAL A 7 7.75 -16.92 19.45
N GLY A 8 8.28 -17.94 20.11
CA GLY A 8 7.52 -18.80 21.04
C GLY A 8 6.27 -19.40 20.38
N ASP A 9 5.14 -19.36 21.09
CA ASP A 9 3.83 -19.87 20.62
C ASP A 9 2.98 -18.81 19.90
N ALA A 10 3.58 -17.71 19.44
CA ALA A 10 2.84 -16.64 18.79
C ALA A 10 2.17 -17.12 17.48
N ALA A 11 0.91 -16.75 17.28
CA ALA A 11 0.22 -16.99 16.03
C ALA A 11 0.79 -16.08 14.92
N ILE A 12 1.40 -16.67 13.89
CA ILE A 12 1.98 -15.96 12.75
C ILE A 12 1.07 -16.08 11.54
N THR A 13 0.78 -14.94 10.91
CA THR A 13 0.06 -14.88 9.63
C THR A 13 0.96 -14.28 8.57
N THR A 14 0.95 -14.89 7.40
CA THR A 14 1.68 -14.44 6.21
C THR A 14 0.70 -14.05 5.10
N ILE A 15 1.22 -13.62 3.95
CA ILE A 15 0.42 -13.20 2.79
C ILE A 15 -0.53 -14.31 2.31
N GLU A 16 -0.13 -15.57 2.40
CA GLU A 16 -0.94 -16.74 2.02
C GLU A 16 -2.17 -16.89 2.92
N GLY A 17 -2.08 -16.47 4.18
CA GLY A 17 -3.18 -16.52 5.15
C GLY A 17 -3.99 -15.22 5.23
N VAL A 18 -3.44 -14.08 4.78
CA VAL A 18 -4.10 -12.78 4.97
C VAL A 18 -5.41 -12.66 4.19
N ALA A 19 -5.50 -13.27 3.02
CA ALA A 19 -6.72 -13.26 2.21
C ALA A 19 -7.84 -14.14 2.81
N MET A 20 -7.55 -14.96 3.82
CA MET A 20 -8.57 -15.76 4.53
C MET A 20 -9.35 -14.94 5.56
N ASN A 21 -8.87 -13.75 5.92
CA ASN A 21 -9.63 -12.83 6.77
C ASN A 21 -10.32 -11.76 5.91
N GLU A 22 -11.54 -11.37 6.30
CA GLU A 22 -12.38 -10.43 5.53
C GLU A 22 -11.68 -9.10 5.21
N LEU A 23 -10.93 -8.56 6.17
CA LEU A 23 -10.22 -7.29 5.98
C LEU A 23 -9.08 -7.42 4.98
N GLY A 24 -8.25 -8.46 5.10
CA GLY A 24 -7.12 -8.75 4.23
C GLY A 24 -7.58 -9.12 2.83
N LYS A 25 -8.68 -9.86 2.70
CA LYS A 25 -9.34 -10.08 1.41
C LYS A 25 -9.74 -8.76 0.76
N ARG A 26 -10.37 -7.85 1.51
CA ARG A 26 -10.76 -6.53 1.01
C ARG A 26 -9.55 -5.69 0.57
N VAL A 27 -8.44 -5.75 1.30
CA VAL A 27 -7.18 -5.11 0.93
C VAL A 27 -6.65 -5.71 -0.37
N ALA A 28 -6.57 -7.05 -0.47
CA ALA A 28 -6.10 -7.74 -1.67
C ALA A 28 -6.98 -7.43 -2.90
N ASP A 29 -8.31 -7.45 -2.74
CA ASP A 29 -9.27 -7.09 -3.79
C ASP A 29 -9.05 -5.63 -4.26
N ALA A 30 -8.78 -4.70 -3.35
CA ALA A 30 -8.45 -3.32 -3.71
C ALA A 30 -7.11 -3.21 -4.47
N TRP A 31 -6.11 -4.03 -4.10
CA TRP A 31 -4.84 -4.14 -4.79
C TRP A 31 -5.00 -4.59 -6.24
N THR A 32 -5.82 -5.62 -6.46
CA THR A 32 -6.15 -6.13 -7.80
C THR A 32 -6.99 -5.13 -8.59
N ALA A 33 -8.00 -4.53 -7.97
CA ALA A 33 -8.90 -3.59 -8.65
C ALA A 33 -8.20 -2.32 -9.16
N LEU A 34 -7.06 -1.93 -8.55
CA LEU A 34 -6.31 -0.73 -8.91
C LEU A 34 -4.98 -1.03 -9.61
N ASP A 35 -4.72 -2.28 -9.98
CA ASP A 35 -3.49 -2.71 -10.66
C ASP A 35 -2.23 -2.14 -9.97
N VAL A 36 -2.16 -2.37 -8.65
CA VAL A 36 -1.07 -1.84 -7.81
C VAL A 36 0.28 -2.48 -8.13
N PRO A 37 0.39 -3.82 -8.31
CA PRO A 37 1.67 -4.45 -8.59
C PRO A 37 2.25 -4.06 -9.95
N GLN A 38 3.56 -3.84 -9.98
CA GLN A 38 4.35 -3.97 -11.21
C GLN A 38 5.18 -5.26 -11.14
N CYS A 39 6.39 -5.21 -10.56
CA CYS A 39 7.23 -6.41 -10.40
C CYS A 39 6.74 -7.38 -9.30
N GLY A 40 5.78 -6.97 -8.47
CA GLY A 40 5.22 -7.81 -7.41
C GLY A 40 6.06 -7.96 -6.13
N TYR A 41 7.36 -7.68 -6.15
CA TYR A 41 8.28 -8.07 -5.07
C TYR A 41 7.93 -7.53 -3.68
N CYS A 42 7.54 -6.25 -3.58
CA CYS A 42 7.19 -5.64 -2.30
C CYS A 42 5.75 -5.90 -1.86
N GLN A 43 4.89 -6.44 -2.74
CA GLN A 43 3.44 -6.37 -2.56
C GLN A 43 2.92 -7.20 -1.39
N ALA A 44 3.55 -8.34 -1.09
CA ALA A 44 3.23 -9.13 0.09
C ALA A 44 3.39 -8.31 1.38
N GLY A 45 4.53 -7.64 1.56
CA GLY A 45 4.77 -6.76 2.71
C GLY A 45 3.79 -5.58 2.77
N GLN A 46 3.54 -4.95 1.62
CA GLN A 46 2.59 -3.83 1.53
C GLN A 46 1.17 -4.25 1.95
N ILE A 47 0.66 -5.37 1.46
CA ILE A 47 -0.70 -5.87 1.80
C ILE A 47 -0.78 -6.24 3.29
N MET A 48 0.25 -6.90 3.83
CA MET A 48 0.30 -7.26 5.25
C MET A 48 0.30 -6.00 6.15
N SER A 49 1.14 -5.01 5.83
CA SER A 49 1.18 -3.75 6.57
C SER A 49 -0.10 -2.94 6.42
N ALA A 50 -0.69 -2.85 5.23
CA ALA A 50 -1.98 -2.18 5.01
C ALA A 50 -3.11 -2.84 5.81
N THR A 51 -3.16 -4.17 5.86
CA THR A 51 -4.14 -4.91 6.65
C THR A 51 -3.97 -4.62 8.15
N ALA A 52 -2.72 -4.58 8.63
CA ALA A 52 -2.42 -4.21 10.01
C ALA A 52 -2.82 -2.77 10.34
N LEU A 53 -2.54 -1.82 9.43
CA LEU A 53 -2.99 -0.42 9.56
C LEU A 53 -4.50 -0.35 9.72
N LEU A 54 -5.25 -0.93 8.78
CA LEU A 54 -6.71 -0.82 8.77
C LEU A 54 -7.38 -1.57 9.94
N LYS A 55 -6.70 -2.56 10.52
CA LYS A 55 -7.14 -3.21 11.74
C LYS A 55 -7.03 -2.26 12.96
N GLN A 56 -5.99 -1.42 13.01
CA GLN A 56 -5.76 -0.50 14.12
C GLN A 56 -6.43 0.87 13.92
N ASN A 57 -6.42 1.39 12.69
CA ASN A 57 -7.01 2.64 12.28
C ASN A 57 -7.86 2.42 11.01
N PRO A 58 -9.18 2.16 11.17
CA PRO A 58 -10.07 1.89 10.03
C PRO A 58 -10.30 3.07 9.08
N LYS A 59 -9.93 4.30 9.49
CA LYS A 59 -10.12 5.53 8.69
C LYS A 59 -8.82 6.36 8.69
N PRO A 60 -7.72 5.84 8.15
CA PRO A 60 -6.44 6.53 8.21
C PRO A 60 -6.43 7.78 7.33
N THR A 61 -5.77 8.82 7.82
CA THR A 61 -5.44 10.01 7.03
C THR A 61 -4.30 9.71 6.03
N PRO A 62 -4.05 10.57 5.03
CA PRO A 62 -2.89 10.41 4.15
C PRO A 62 -1.56 10.29 4.91
N ASP A 63 -1.36 11.15 5.92
CA ASP A 63 -0.15 11.14 6.74
C ASP A 63 -0.03 9.86 7.58
N ASP A 64 -1.14 9.31 8.08
CA ASP A 64 -1.14 8.02 8.77
C ASP A 64 -0.68 6.89 7.84
N ILE A 65 -1.16 6.90 6.59
CA ILE A 65 -0.77 5.90 5.59
C ILE A 65 0.73 6.02 5.30
N ASP A 66 1.23 7.24 5.07
CA ASP A 66 2.64 7.45 4.74
C ASP A 66 3.57 7.08 5.88
N GLY A 67 3.23 7.47 7.11
CA GLY A 67 3.97 7.09 8.31
C GLY A 67 4.00 5.58 8.50
N TRP A 68 2.86 4.91 8.38
CA TRP A 68 2.73 3.47 8.58
C TRP A 68 3.46 2.65 7.52
N MET A 69 3.40 3.09 6.26
CA MET A 69 3.95 2.35 5.13
C MET A 69 5.43 2.64 4.87
N SER A 70 6.05 3.58 5.61
CA SER A 70 7.45 4.01 5.45
C SER A 70 8.49 2.87 5.47
N GLY A 71 8.21 1.79 6.20
CA GLY A 71 9.06 0.59 6.25
C GLY A 71 8.96 -0.34 5.05
N ASN A 72 7.99 -0.14 4.14
CA ASN A 72 7.75 -0.97 2.98
C ASN A 72 8.20 -0.27 1.69
N ILE A 73 9.41 -0.57 1.22
CA ILE A 73 10.01 0.08 0.06
C ILE A 73 9.50 -0.56 -1.24
N CYS A 74 9.11 0.28 -2.21
CA CYS A 74 8.70 -0.12 -3.55
C CYS A 74 9.59 0.52 -4.63
N ARG A 75 10.41 -0.30 -5.31
CA ARG A 75 11.32 0.19 -6.36
C ARG A 75 10.60 0.57 -7.66
N CYS A 76 9.43 -0.01 -7.92
CA CYS A 76 8.55 0.35 -9.04
C CYS A 76 7.81 1.69 -8.85
N ALA A 77 7.95 2.32 -7.69
CA ALA A 77 7.32 3.59 -7.34
C ALA A 77 5.77 3.62 -7.43
N THR A 78 5.08 2.51 -7.13
CA THR A 78 3.60 2.44 -7.18
C THR A 78 2.89 3.03 -5.95
N TYR A 79 3.56 3.87 -5.17
CA TYR A 79 3.07 4.40 -3.88
C TYR A 79 1.70 5.11 -3.98
N LEU A 80 1.44 5.85 -5.08
CA LEU A 80 0.14 6.49 -5.30
C LEU A 80 -1.00 5.46 -5.41
N ARG A 81 -0.75 4.33 -6.09
CA ARG A 81 -1.73 3.24 -6.20
C ARG A 81 -1.88 2.48 -4.89
N ILE A 82 -0.78 2.31 -4.13
CA ILE A 82 -0.81 1.72 -2.78
C ILE A 82 -1.71 2.55 -1.85
N ARG A 83 -1.51 3.87 -1.80
CA ARG A 83 -2.37 4.79 -1.01
C ARG A 83 -3.83 4.69 -1.44
N ALA A 84 -4.09 4.74 -2.75
CA ALA A 84 -5.44 4.61 -3.29
C ALA A 84 -6.10 3.27 -2.92
N ALA A 85 -5.35 2.16 -2.93
CA ALA A 85 -5.85 0.84 -2.56
C ALA A 85 -6.17 0.73 -1.07
N ILE A 86 -5.33 1.29 -0.19
CA ILE A 86 -5.59 1.35 1.26
C ILE A 86 -6.87 2.14 1.52
N ARG A 87 -7.02 3.33 0.91
CA ARG A 87 -8.23 4.15 1.06
C ARG A 87 -9.47 3.44 0.52
N LYS A 88 -9.37 2.78 -0.64
CA LYS A 88 -10.46 1.97 -1.21
C LYS A 88 -10.88 0.84 -0.26
N ALA A 89 -9.92 0.12 0.33
CA ALA A 89 -10.20 -0.95 1.31
C ALA A 89 -10.83 -0.40 2.60
N ALA A 90 -10.48 0.83 2.99
CA ALA A 90 -11.09 1.54 4.12
C ALA A 90 -12.49 2.13 3.81
N GLY A 91 -12.96 2.07 2.56
CA GLY A 91 -14.20 2.73 2.14
C GLY A 91 -14.11 4.26 2.16
N LEU A 92 -12.89 4.80 2.02
CA LEU A 92 -12.62 6.23 1.96
C LEU A 92 -12.59 6.72 0.50
N PRO A 93 -12.93 8.00 0.25
CA PRO A 93 -12.80 8.59 -1.09
C PRO A 93 -11.34 8.57 -1.54
N ALA A 94 -11.11 8.47 -2.85
CA ALA A 94 -9.77 8.61 -3.40
C ALA A 94 -9.16 9.95 -2.98
N GLU A 95 -7.87 9.94 -2.67
CA GLU A 95 -7.14 11.19 -2.46
C GLU A 95 -6.99 11.88 -3.81
N MET A 96 -7.48 13.11 -3.92
CA MET A 96 -7.21 13.90 -5.12
C MET A 96 -5.75 14.33 -5.04
N ALA A 97 -4.94 13.89 -6.00
CA ALA A 97 -3.59 14.42 -6.14
C ALA A 97 -3.69 15.95 -6.30
N ASP A 98 -3.05 16.69 -5.40
CA ASP A 98 -2.88 18.12 -5.55
C ASP A 98 -1.99 18.38 -6.78
N ALA A 99 -2.64 18.70 -7.90
CA ALA A 99 -1.96 19.01 -9.15
C ALA A 99 -1.07 20.25 -9.05
N SER A 100 -1.21 21.09 -8.01
CA SER A 100 -0.37 22.27 -7.79
C SER A 100 1.00 21.94 -7.21
N ALA A 101 1.19 20.72 -6.70
CA ALA A 101 2.47 20.24 -6.15
C ALA A 101 3.38 19.54 -7.20
N LEU A 102 2.89 19.34 -8.42
CA LEU A 102 3.73 18.79 -9.50
C LEU A 102 4.66 19.88 -10.02
N PRO A 103 5.99 19.67 -10.05
CA PRO A 103 6.86 20.59 -10.77
C PRO A 103 6.43 20.61 -12.23
N ALA A 104 6.30 21.80 -12.82
CA ALA A 104 6.07 21.95 -14.24
C ALA A 104 7.21 21.23 -14.97
N ILE A 105 6.95 20.02 -15.48
CA ILE A 105 7.88 19.31 -16.34
C ILE A 105 7.89 20.13 -17.63
N GLY A 106 8.87 21.02 -17.75
CA GLY A 106 9.17 21.73 -18.98
C GLY A 106 9.67 20.75 -20.01
N VAL A 107 8.76 20.00 -20.63
CA VAL A 107 9.05 19.26 -21.85
C VAL A 107 9.15 20.32 -22.96
N SER A 108 10.38 20.75 -23.26
CA SER A 108 10.65 21.56 -24.45
C SER A 108 10.19 20.75 -25.67
N GLY A 109 9.45 21.39 -26.57
CA GLY A 109 8.76 20.78 -27.71
C GLY A 109 9.67 20.23 -28.82
N GLU A 110 10.89 19.78 -28.51
CA GLU A 110 11.85 19.22 -29.46
C GLU A 110 11.83 17.69 -29.52
N GLN A 111 11.14 16.99 -28.59
CA GLN A 111 11.10 15.52 -28.56
C GLN A 111 9.84 14.92 -29.20
N LEU A 112 9.28 15.59 -30.21
CA LEU A 112 8.23 15.07 -31.09
C LEU A 112 8.64 15.32 -32.56
N ALA A 113 9.73 14.67 -32.97
CA ALA A 113 10.11 14.48 -34.37
C ALA A 113 10.67 13.07 -34.53
#